data_AF-A0A426GBW8-F1
#
_entry.id   AF-A0A426GBW8-F1
#
_cell.length_a   1.000
_cell.length_b   1.000
_cell.length_c   1.000
_cell.angle_alpha   90.00
_cell.angle_beta   90.00
_cell.angle_gamma   90.00
#
_symmetry.space_group_name_H-M   'P 1'
#
loop_
_entity.id
_entity.type
_entity.pdbx_description
1 polymer ?
#
loop_
_entity_poly.entity_id
_entity_poly.type
_entity_poly.pdbx_seq_one_letter_code
_entity_poly.pdbx_strand_id
1 'polypeptide(L)'
;TISAMVRVADMTRNAFMNGDISTVMSPRTVITWAKNAEIFDHDVALAFRLTFLNKCDELERPTVAEFFQRAFGADLPESAARVKVA
;
A
#
# COMPACT_ATOMS: atom_id res chain seq x y z
N THR A 1 -4.40 6.24 12.58
CA THR A 1 -3.43 6.09 11.49
C THR A 1 -2.58 4.84 11.59
N ILE A 2 -1.75 4.65 12.63
CA ILE A 2 -0.85 3.47 12.72
C ILE A 2 -1.59 2.13 12.66
N SER A 3 -2.73 1.99 13.35
CA SER A 3 -3.54 0.77 13.27
C SER A 3 -4.01 0.46 11.84
N ALA A 4 -4.34 1.48 11.05
CA ALA A 4 -4.69 1.30 9.63
C ALA A 4 -3.45 0.90 8.79
N MET A 5 -2.26 1.43 9.09
CA MET A 5 -1.02 0.98 8.44
C MET A 5 -0.72 -0.50 8.72
N VAL A 6 -0.92 -0.94 9.96
CA VAL A 6 -0.79 -2.36 10.34
C VAL A 6 -1.83 -3.21 9.60
N ARG A 7 -3.08 -2.75 9.49
CA ARG A 7 -4.14 -3.43 8.74
C ARG A 7 -3.78 -3.64 7.26
N VAL A 8 -3.17 -2.64 6.60
CA VAL A 8 -2.64 -2.82 5.23
C VAL A 8 -1.57 -3.89 5.21
N ALA A 9 -0.62 -3.84 6.14
CA ALA A 9 0.47 -4.82 6.22
C ALA A 9 -0.03 -6.26 6.43
N ASP A 10 -1.08 -6.46 7.21
CA ASP A 10 -1.70 -7.77 7.43
C ASP A 10 -2.37 -8.31 6.16
N MET A 11 -3.10 -7.45 5.42
CA MET A 11 -3.66 -7.83 4.11
C MET A 11 -2.56 -8.17 3.10
N THR A 12 -1.49 -7.39 3.04
CA THR A 12 -0.32 -7.69 2.21
C THR A 12 0.31 -9.04 2.55
N ARG A 13 0.46 -9.37 3.84
CA ARG A 13 1.03 -10.67 4.25
C ARG A 13 0.13 -11.85 3.87
N ASN A 14 -1.18 -11.71 4.05
CA ASN A 14 -2.14 -12.73 3.65
C ASN A 14 -2.11 -12.96 2.12
N ALA A 15 -2.11 -11.88 1.33
CA ALA A 15 -2.02 -11.95 -0.12
C ALA A 15 -0.69 -12.58 -0.59
N PHE A 16 0.42 -12.24 0.05
CA PHE A 16 1.71 -12.88 -0.22
C PHE A 16 1.69 -14.37 0.09
N MET A 17 1.11 -14.79 1.22
CA MET A 17 0.97 -16.21 1.57
C MET A 17 0.09 -16.99 0.59
N ASN A 18 -0.91 -16.34 0.01
CA ASN A 18 -1.79 -16.93 -1.01
C ASN A 18 -1.17 -16.95 -2.42
N GLY A 19 -0.06 -16.24 -2.64
CA GLY A 19 0.55 -16.08 -3.96
C GLY A 19 -0.11 -15.03 -4.86
N ASP A 20 -0.99 -14.18 -4.31
CA ASP A 20 -1.67 -13.10 -5.04
C ASP A 20 -0.73 -11.93 -5.37
N ILE A 21 0.31 -11.73 -4.54
CA ILE A 21 1.35 -10.73 -4.74
C ILE A 21 2.73 -11.32 -4.40
N SER A 22 3.78 -10.78 -5.00
CA SER A 22 5.17 -11.22 -4.84
C SER A 22 5.95 -10.42 -3.79
N THR A 23 5.42 -9.28 -3.33
CA THR A 23 6.11 -8.37 -2.39
C THR A 23 5.43 -8.34 -1.02
N VAL A 24 6.19 -8.61 0.05
CA VAL A 24 5.69 -8.66 1.43
C VAL A 24 6.08 -7.42 2.26
N MET A 25 5.18 -6.99 3.15
CA MET A 25 5.45 -5.88 4.07
C MET A 25 5.95 -6.36 5.45
N SER A 26 7.22 -6.07 5.75
CA SER A 26 7.79 -6.31 7.09
C SER A 26 7.35 -5.24 8.11
N PRO A 27 7.43 -5.51 9.42
CA PRO A 27 7.21 -4.48 10.44
C PRO A 27 8.09 -3.24 10.26
N ARG A 28 9.33 -3.42 9.78
CA ARG A 28 10.24 -2.32 9.44
C ARG A 28 9.65 -1.40 8.37
N THR A 29 8.98 -1.98 7.37
CA THR A 29 8.35 -1.21 6.29
C THR A 29 7.22 -0.33 6.82
N VAL A 30 6.43 -0.84 7.77
CA VAL A 30 5.37 -0.06 8.45
C VAL A 30 5.97 1.13 9.22
N ILE A 31 7.07 0.91 9.95
CA ILE A 31 7.77 1.98 10.68
C ILE A 31 8.33 3.03 9.71
N THR A 32 8.96 2.59 8.61
CA THR A 32 9.47 3.49 7.56
C THR A 32 8.34 4.30 6.92
N TRP A 33 7.19 3.68 6.68
CA TRP A 33 6.02 4.37 6.13
C TRP A 33 5.50 5.44 7.08
N ALA A 34 5.37 5.13 8.38
CA ALA A 34 4.96 6.10 9.39
C ALA A 34 5.91 7.31 9.45
N LYS A 35 7.24 7.06 9.44
CA LYS A 35 8.24 8.13 9.40
C LYS A 35 8.17 8.96 8.12
N ASN A 36 7.99 8.31 6.97
CA ASN A 36 7.85 9.03 5.71
C ASN A 36 6.60 9.90 5.71
N ALA A 37 5.49 9.45 6.31
CA ALA A 37 4.31 10.29 6.44
C ALA A 37 4.59 11.56 7.27
N GLU A 38 5.39 11.47 8.34
CA GLU A 38 5.82 12.67 9.10
C GLU A 38 6.70 13.61 8.25
N ILE A 39 7.56 13.07 7.38
CA ILE A 39 8.45 13.86 6.51
C ILE A 39 7.65 14.57 5.41
N PHE A 40 6.61 13.94 4.87
CA PHE A 40 5.82 14.46 3.75
C PHE A 40 4.54 15.17 4.23
N ASP A 41 4.65 16.03 5.24
CA ASP A 41 3.55 16.86 5.75
C ASP A 41 2.28 16.07 6.10
N HIS A 42 2.45 14.87 6.65
CA HIS A 42 1.37 13.92 6.98
C HIS A 42 0.61 13.35 5.77
N ASP A 43 1.16 13.44 4.55
CA ASP A 43 0.63 12.74 3.38
C ASP A 43 0.92 11.23 3.44
N VAL A 44 -0.03 10.51 4.05
CA VAL A 44 0.03 9.06 4.23
C VAL A 44 0.01 8.31 2.90
N ALA A 45 -0.70 8.83 1.89
CA ALA A 45 -0.83 8.17 0.58
C ALA A 45 0.46 8.27 -0.22
N LEU A 46 1.07 9.46 -0.28
CA LEU A 46 2.38 9.64 -0.90
C LEU A 46 3.44 8.81 -0.19
N ALA A 47 3.48 8.86 1.15
CA ALA A 47 4.43 8.09 1.93
C ALA A 47 4.28 6.58 1.71
N PHE A 48 3.05 6.08 1.54
CA PHE A 48 2.79 4.67 1.23
C PHE A 48 3.36 4.27 -0.12
N ARG A 49 3.11 5.11 -1.14
CA ARG A 49 3.56 4.88 -2.52
C ARG A 49 5.09 4.76 -2.59
N LEU A 50 5.78 5.70 -1.95
CA LEU A 50 7.25 5.72 -1.90
C LEU A 50 7.83 4.58 -1.04
N THR A 51 7.15 4.19 0.03
CA THR A 51 7.67 3.18 0.96
C THR A 51 7.49 1.76 0.43
N PHE A 52 6.35 1.48 -0.19
CA PHE A 52 5.93 0.11 -0.51
C PHE A 52 5.39 -0.04 -1.93
N LEU A 53 4.33 0.68 -2.31
CA LEU A 53 3.59 0.40 -3.57
C LEU A 53 4.48 0.41 -4.81
N ASN A 54 5.43 1.36 -4.90
CA ASN A 54 6.33 1.47 -6.06
C ASN A 54 7.30 0.28 -6.19
N LYS A 55 7.48 -0.50 -5.14
CA LYS A 55 8.33 -1.71 -5.14
C LYS A 55 7.57 -2.96 -5.60
N CYS A 56 6.24 -2.93 -5.58
CA CYS A 56 5.41 -4.02 -6.08
C CYS A 56 5.47 -4.08 -7.60
N ASP A 57 5.26 -5.28 -8.14
CA ASP A 57 5.05 -5.48 -9.58
C ASP A 57 3.85 -4.64 -10.06
N GLU A 58 3.93 -4.07 -11.25
CA GLU A 58 2.92 -3.16 -11.76
C GLU A 58 1.54 -3.82 -11.90
N LEU A 59 1.50 -5.12 -12.21
CA LEU A 59 0.27 -5.90 -12.30
C LEU A 59 -0.39 -6.13 -10.93
N GLU A 60 0.39 -6.06 -9.84
CA GLU A 60 -0.07 -6.27 -8.47
C GLU A 60 -0.48 -4.96 -7.78
N ARG A 61 -0.04 -3.80 -8.28
CA ARG A 61 -0.32 -2.48 -7.67
C ARG A 61 -1.81 -2.20 -7.47
N PRO A 62 -2.75 -2.57 -8.37
CA PRO A 62 -4.17 -2.38 -8.12
C PRO A 62 -4.66 -3.15 -6.89
N THR A 63 -4.20 -4.39 -6.69
CA THR A 63 -4.52 -5.22 -5.52
C THR A 63 -3.99 -4.58 -4.23
N VAL A 64 -2.75 -4.08 -4.26
CA VAL A 64 -2.15 -3.40 -3.11
C VAL A 64 -2.82 -2.04 -2.82
N ALA A 65 -3.27 -1.33 -3.86
CA ALA A 65 -4.07 -0.12 -3.71
C ALA A 65 -5.44 -0.38 -3.07
N GLU A 66 -6.08 -1.52 -3.37
CA GLU A 66 -7.30 -1.95 -2.70
C GLU A 66 -7.07 -2.15 -1.19
N PHE A 67 -5.94 -2.73 -0.79
CA PHE A 67 -5.61 -2.88 0.64
C PHE A 67 -5.51 -1.52 1.34
N PHE A 68 -4.90 -0.54 0.70
CA PHE A 68 -4.86 0.82 1.21
C PHE A 68 -6.29 1.40 1.34
N GLN A 69 -7.11 1.28 0.29
CA GLN A 69 -8.50 1.74 0.29
C GLN A 69 -9.33 1.08 1.41
N ARG A 70 -9.20 -0.23 1.62
CA ARG A 70 -9.92 -0.98 2.66
C ARG A 70 -9.51 -0.62 4.08
N ALA A 71 -8.34 -0.01 4.27
CA ALA A 71 -7.85 0.41 5.58
C ALA A 71 -8.05 1.91 5.84
N PHE A 72 -7.96 2.75 4.81
CA PHE A 72 -7.99 4.22 4.92
C PHE A 72 -9.24 4.87 4.31
N GLY A 73 -10.04 4.14 3.55
CA GLY A 73 -11.23 4.66 2.86
C GLY A 73 -10.90 5.66 1.74
N ALA A 74 -9.67 5.66 1.24
CA ALA A 74 -9.18 6.61 0.24
C ALA A 74 -8.53 5.87 -0.94
N ASP A 75 -8.81 6.32 -2.16
CA ASP A 75 -8.25 5.74 -3.38
C ASP A 75 -6.85 6.28 -3.69
N LEU A 76 -6.00 5.41 -4.22
CA LEU A 76 -4.72 5.78 -4.80
C LEU A 76 -4.83 5.93 -6.33
N PRO A 77 -3.94 6.69 -6.99
CA PRO A 77 -3.90 6.77 -8.45
C PRO A 77 -3.78 5.41 -9.15
N GLU A 78 -3.13 4.44 -8.51
CA GLU A 78 -2.90 3.08 -9.00
C GLU A 78 -4.11 2.14 -8.83
N SER A 79 -5.24 2.63 -8.31
CA SER A 79 -6.47 1.84 -8.17
C SER A 79 -7.01 1.43 -9.54
N ALA A 80 -7.56 0.22 -9.66
CA ALA A 80 -8.03 -0.38 -10.92
C ALA A 80 -9.01 0.51 -11.72
N ALA A 81 -9.71 1.43 -11.05
CA ALA A 81 -10.63 2.37 -11.67
C ALA A 81 -9.99 3.34 -12.70
N ARG A 82 -8.65 3.38 -12.82
CA ARG A 82 -7.95 4.26 -13.80
C ARG A 82 -7.31 3.55 -14.99
N VAL A 83 -7.43 2.22 -15.13
CA VAL A 83 -7.07 1.55 -16.39
C VAL A 83 -8.19 1.80 -17.41
N LYS A 84 -8.24 3.02 -17.96
CA LYS A 84 -8.99 3.27 -19.19
C LYS A 84 -8.27 2.53 -20.29
N VAL A 85 -8.90 1.47 -20.77
CA VAL A 85 -8.58 0.83 -22.05
C VAL A 85 -8.56 1.95 -23.11
N ALA A 86 -7.38 2.17 -23.70
CA ALA A 86 -7.19 2.96 -24.90
C ALA A 86 -7.02 2.00 -26.08
#